data_AF-A0A7S3M0C1-F1
#
_entry.id   AF-A0A7S3M0C1-F1
#
_cell.length_a   1.000
_cell.length_b   1.000
_cell.length_c   1.000
_cell.angle_alpha   90.00
_cell.angle_beta   90.00
_cell.angle_gamma   90.00
#
_symmetry.space_group_name_H-M   'P 1'
#
loop_
_entity.id
_entity.type
_entity.pdbx_description
1 polymer ?
#
loop_
_entity_poly.entity_id
_entity_poly.type
_entity_poly.pdbx_seq_one_letter_code
_entity_poly.pdbx_strand_id
1 'polypeptide(L)'
;RKMEVSSVDRFDVEALVALIAKHAFKRVVLQFPDEELEHCVPVYDFLSATIPEGTEIYVTADSTWGSSIDDVSAMHCDGDVLFYFGTDLSSSGSIPVAIVPPRKPIDVPHCVSQIASTIAGLKDENGPAHSIVMFYEPGYHTPCVTVAASLSTELGTSVEVAALPQHADLTQWEPRTGQKISTEGQSNNHIIVGG
;
A
#
# COMPACT_ATOMS: atom_id res chain seq x y z
N ARG A 1 -11.75 23.29 11.20
CA ARG A 1 -10.68 23.61 10.23
C ARG A 1 -10.07 22.26 9.85
N LYS A 2 -10.42 21.68 8.70
CA LYS A 2 -9.80 20.42 8.24
C LYS A 2 -8.29 20.67 8.17
N MET A 3 -7.49 19.89 8.88
CA MET A 3 -6.06 19.83 8.61
C MET A 3 -5.94 19.18 7.24
N GLU A 4 -5.59 19.97 6.22
CA GLU A 4 -5.15 19.42 4.94
C GLU A 4 -3.80 18.76 5.20
N VAL A 5 -3.83 17.44 5.32
CA VAL A 5 -2.65 16.59 5.23
C VAL A 5 -2.07 16.83 3.83
N SER A 6 -0.77 17.09 3.71
CA SER A 6 -0.19 17.31 2.38
C SER A 6 -0.45 16.07 1.51
N SER A 7 -0.61 16.25 0.20
CA SER A 7 -0.85 15.13 -0.74
C SER A 7 0.16 13.99 -0.60
N VAL A 8 1.36 14.31 -0.14
CA VAL A 8 2.45 13.35 0.11
C VAL A 8 2.24 12.60 1.44
N ASP A 9 1.91 13.32 2.52
CA ASP A 9 1.66 12.73 3.84
C ASP A 9 0.46 11.76 3.88
N ARG A 10 -0.42 11.86 2.88
CA ARG A 10 -1.54 10.93 2.67
C ARG A 10 -1.06 9.51 2.36
N PHE A 11 0.15 9.33 1.85
CA PHE A 11 0.71 8.02 1.50
C PHE A 11 2.04 7.79 2.23
N ASP A 12 2.49 6.53 2.26
CA ASP A 12 3.79 6.18 2.82
C ASP A 12 4.88 6.22 1.74
N VAL A 13 5.10 7.41 1.17
CA VAL A 13 6.02 7.58 0.04
C VAL A 13 7.48 7.31 0.44
N GLU A 14 7.83 7.46 1.71
CA GLU A 14 9.15 7.12 2.24
C GLU A 14 9.40 5.62 2.17
N ALA A 15 8.40 4.79 2.48
CA ALA A 15 8.49 3.35 2.29
C ALA A 15 8.70 2.98 0.81
N LEU A 16 8.08 3.71 -0.12
CA LEU A 16 8.31 3.52 -1.56
C LEU A 16 9.75 3.80 -1.95
N VAL A 17 10.33 4.92 -1.51
CA VAL A 17 11.75 5.25 -1.74
C VAL A 17 12.65 4.12 -1.22
N ALA A 18 12.37 3.61 -0.02
CA ALA A 18 13.13 2.52 0.58
C ALA A 18 13.02 1.23 -0.25
N LEU A 19 11.82 0.88 -0.74
CA LEU A 19 11.62 -0.29 -1.60
C LEU A 19 12.33 -0.14 -2.95
N ILE A 20 12.24 1.02 -3.60
CA ILE A 20 12.93 1.32 -4.86
C ILE A 20 14.44 1.13 -4.71
N ALA A 21 15.02 1.68 -3.64
CA ALA A 21 16.44 1.55 -3.36
C ALA A 21 16.83 0.09 -3.02
N LYS A 22 16.06 -0.58 -2.16
CA LYS A 22 16.30 -1.96 -1.71
C LYS A 22 16.32 -2.95 -2.87
N HIS A 23 15.39 -2.83 -3.80
CA HIS A 23 15.26 -3.74 -4.94
C HIS A 23 15.94 -3.25 -6.22
N ALA A 24 16.57 -2.06 -6.17
CA ALA A 24 17.26 -1.43 -7.29
C ALA A 24 16.38 -1.26 -8.55
N PHE A 25 15.09 -0.96 -8.36
CA PHE A 25 14.16 -0.75 -9.46
C PHE A 25 14.61 0.41 -10.36
N LYS A 26 14.55 0.18 -11.67
CA LYS A 26 14.93 1.11 -12.73
C LYS A 26 13.72 1.74 -13.40
N ARG A 27 12.63 1.00 -13.56
CA ARG A 27 11.38 1.51 -14.13
C ARG A 27 10.24 1.30 -13.15
N VAL A 28 9.81 2.37 -12.51
CA VAL A 28 8.74 2.37 -11.51
C VAL A 28 7.48 2.88 -12.15
N VAL A 29 6.38 2.15 -12.00
CA VAL A 29 5.07 2.55 -12.51
C VAL A 29 4.19 2.96 -11.34
N LEU A 30 3.50 4.09 -11.46
CA LEU A 30 2.53 4.60 -10.51
C LEU A 30 1.14 4.55 -11.14
N GLN A 31 0.18 3.97 -10.42
CA GLN A 31 -1.22 3.99 -10.80
C GLN A 31 -2.06 4.62 -9.69
N PHE A 32 -2.90 5.57 -10.06
CA PHE A 32 -3.83 6.25 -9.17
C PHE A 32 -5.26 5.96 -9.65
N PRO A 33 -6.18 5.53 -8.77
CA PRO A 33 -7.61 5.56 -9.05
C PRO A 33 -8.13 7.01 -9.10
N ASP A 34 -9.34 7.20 -9.63
CA ASP A 34 -9.96 8.52 -9.81
C ASP A 34 -9.99 9.34 -8.51
N GLU A 35 -10.25 8.70 -7.37
CA GLU A 35 -10.35 9.36 -6.07
C GLU A 35 -9.01 9.91 -5.56
N GLU A 36 -7.88 9.42 -6.10
CA GLU A 36 -6.53 9.77 -5.64
C GLU A 36 -5.71 10.48 -6.73
N LEU A 37 -6.31 10.72 -7.91
CA LEU A 37 -5.62 11.32 -9.07
C LEU A 37 -5.09 12.73 -8.79
N GLU A 38 -5.74 13.49 -7.92
CA GLU A 38 -5.27 14.83 -7.50
C GLU A 38 -3.90 14.81 -6.79
N HIS A 39 -3.50 13.65 -6.27
CA HIS A 39 -2.23 13.47 -5.57
C HIS A 39 -1.09 12.99 -6.48
N CYS A 40 -1.39 12.66 -7.74
CA CYS A 40 -0.41 12.15 -8.69
C CYS A 40 0.81 13.06 -8.87
N VAL A 41 0.60 14.35 -9.15
CA VAL A 41 1.70 15.30 -9.41
C VAL A 41 2.58 15.51 -8.17
N PRO A 42 2.02 15.80 -6.97
CA PRO A 42 2.84 15.94 -5.76
C PRO A 42 3.65 14.69 -5.41
N VAL A 43 3.06 13.49 -5.56
CA VAL A 43 3.76 12.23 -5.30
C VAL A 43 4.88 12.00 -6.31
N TYR A 44 4.62 12.26 -7.60
CA TYR A 44 5.63 12.18 -8.65
C TYR A 44 6.82 13.11 -8.34
N ASP A 45 6.56 14.39 -8.08
CA ASP A 45 7.60 15.38 -7.80
C ASP A 45 8.45 14.98 -6.57
N PHE A 46 7.81 14.49 -5.51
CA PHE A 46 8.51 14.00 -4.33
C PHE A 46 9.41 12.81 -4.65
N LEU A 47 8.89 11.80 -5.36
CA LEU A 47 9.66 10.61 -5.73
C LEU A 47 10.81 10.98 -6.66
N SER A 48 10.57 11.74 -7.72
CA SER A 48 11.61 12.18 -8.66
C SER A 48 12.74 12.97 -8.00
N ALA A 49 12.46 13.70 -6.92
CA ALA A 49 13.48 14.42 -6.15
C ALA A 49 14.27 13.55 -5.16
N THR A 50 13.76 12.36 -4.79
CA THR A 50 14.25 11.59 -3.64
C THR A 50 14.81 10.22 -4.02
N ILE A 51 14.31 9.59 -5.09
CA ILE A 51 14.76 8.26 -5.51
C ILE A 51 16.15 8.29 -6.17
N PRO A 52 16.84 7.14 -6.29
CA PRO A 52 18.16 7.07 -6.92
C PRO A 52 18.17 7.64 -8.35
N GLU A 53 19.28 8.29 -8.71
CA GLU A 53 19.50 8.81 -10.06
C GLU A 53 19.42 7.68 -11.10
N GLY A 54 18.78 7.96 -12.24
CA GLY A 54 18.59 7.00 -13.32
C GLY A 54 17.43 6.01 -13.13
N THR A 55 16.63 6.15 -12.06
CA THR A 55 15.31 5.50 -11.98
C THR A 55 14.28 6.33 -12.76
N GLU A 56 13.59 5.67 -13.68
CA GLU A 56 12.49 6.23 -14.48
C GLU A 56 11.16 6.00 -13.77
N ILE A 57 10.30 7.03 -13.74
CA ILE A 57 8.95 6.95 -13.18
C ILE A 57 7.94 7.14 -14.30
N TYR A 58 7.02 6.19 -14.42
CA TYR A 58 5.88 6.22 -15.34
C TYR A 58 4.59 6.34 -14.55
N VAL A 59 3.65 7.15 -15.03
CA VAL A 59 2.29 7.23 -14.46
C VAL A 59 1.32 6.65 -15.48
N THR A 60 0.51 5.68 -15.06
CA THR A 60 -0.50 5.08 -15.94
C THR A 60 -1.65 6.05 -16.17
N ALA A 61 -2.07 6.20 -17.42
CA ALA A 61 -3.19 7.06 -17.80
C ALA A 61 -4.53 6.30 -17.97
N ASP A 62 -4.54 4.96 -17.86
CA ASP A 62 -5.73 4.19 -18.20
C ASP A 62 -6.74 4.15 -17.05
N SER A 63 -7.87 4.81 -17.27
CA SER A 63 -9.05 4.87 -16.40
C SER A 63 -10.11 3.89 -16.93
N THR A 64 -9.77 2.62 -17.07
CA THR A 64 -10.74 1.61 -17.56
C THR A 64 -11.63 1.11 -16.43
N TRP A 65 -12.78 1.77 -16.25
CA TRP A 65 -14.01 1.23 -15.66
C TRP A 65 -13.82 0.22 -14.51
N GLY A 66 -13.39 0.72 -13.34
CA GLY A 66 -13.24 -0.09 -12.13
C GLY A 66 -11.93 0.22 -11.42
N SER A 67 -11.90 0.04 -10.11
CA SER A 67 -10.74 0.26 -9.25
C SER A 67 -9.60 -0.76 -9.46
N SER A 68 -9.60 -1.52 -10.57
CA SER A 68 -8.68 -2.64 -10.74
C SER A 68 -7.27 -2.19 -11.06
N ILE A 69 -6.31 -2.89 -10.46
CA ILE A 69 -4.88 -2.72 -10.71
C ILE A 69 -4.57 -3.11 -12.16
N ASP A 70 -3.88 -2.23 -12.90
CA ASP A 70 -3.50 -2.44 -14.29
C ASP A 70 -2.00 -2.79 -14.40
N ASP A 71 -1.71 -4.07 -14.18
CA ASP A 71 -0.36 -4.61 -14.32
C ASP A 71 0.07 -4.78 -15.79
N VAL A 72 -0.88 -4.80 -16.73
CA VAL A 72 -0.63 -4.99 -18.15
C VAL A 72 0.00 -3.74 -18.77
N SER A 73 -0.51 -2.54 -18.47
CA SER A 73 0.12 -1.30 -18.93
C SER A 73 1.51 -1.13 -18.36
N ALA A 74 1.70 -1.49 -17.09
CA ALA A 74 3.01 -1.46 -16.46
C ALA A 74 3.99 -2.46 -17.11
N MET A 75 3.53 -3.63 -17.56
CA MET A 75 4.32 -4.54 -18.37
C MET A 75 4.72 -3.97 -19.73
N HIS A 76 3.83 -3.24 -20.41
CA HIS A 76 4.13 -2.66 -21.73
C HIS A 76 5.23 -1.59 -21.70
N CYS A 77 5.46 -0.96 -20.55
CA CYS A 77 6.60 -0.06 -20.33
C CYS A 77 7.80 -0.73 -19.65
N ASP A 78 7.86 -2.07 -19.62
CA ASP A 78 8.90 -2.85 -18.95
C ASP A 78 9.11 -2.41 -17.49
N GLY A 79 8.01 -2.17 -16.77
CA GLY A 79 8.03 -1.76 -15.38
C GLY A 79 8.53 -2.87 -14.45
N ASP A 80 9.45 -2.53 -13.56
CA ASP A 80 9.98 -3.43 -12.53
C ASP A 80 9.01 -3.64 -11.37
N VAL A 81 8.18 -2.63 -11.10
CA VAL A 81 7.18 -2.61 -10.04
C VAL A 81 6.07 -1.64 -10.39
N LEU A 82 4.85 -1.98 -9.97
CA LEU A 82 3.70 -1.09 -9.97
C LEU A 82 3.33 -0.71 -8.53
N PHE A 83 3.38 0.57 -8.20
CA PHE A 83 2.80 1.13 -6.98
C PHE A 83 1.38 1.60 -7.28
N TYR A 84 0.40 0.93 -6.67
CA TYR A 84 -1.01 1.25 -6.82
C TYR A 84 -1.51 2.04 -5.61
N PHE A 85 -1.87 3.31 -5.81
CA PHE A 85 -2.30 4.26 -4.77
C PHE A 85 -3.80 4.14 -4.47
N GLY A 86 -4.22 3.00 -3.92
CA GLY A 86 -5.63 2.73 -3.65
C GLY A 86 -5.85 1.68 -2.59
N THR A 87 -7.10 1.23 -2.45
CA THR A 87 -7.52 0.26 -1.43
C THR A 87 -7.89 -1.11 -1.98
N ASP A 88 -7.88 -1.29 -3.30
CA ASP A 88 -8.18 -2.58 -3.92
C ASP A 88 -7.06 -3.58 -3.69
N LEU A 89 -7.32 -4.61 -2.88
CA LEU A 89 -6.37 -5.66 -2.50
C LEU A 89 -6.27 -6.80 -3.54
N SER A 90 -6.90 -6.67 -4.70
CA SER A 90 -6.93 -7.71 -5.74
C SER A 90 -5.67 -7.71 -6.63
N SER A 91 -4.49 -7.95 -6.04
CA SER A 91 -3.24 -8.09 -6.80
C SER A 91 -3.08 -9.49 -7.43
N SER A 92 -3.28 -9.62 -8.75
CA SER A 92 -3.09 -10.87 -9.52
C SER A 92 -2.04 -10.81 -10.64
N GLY A 93 -1.18 -9.80 -10.66
CA GLY A 93 -0.36 -9.47 -11.82
C GLY A 93 0.96 -10.24 -12.00
N SER A 94 1.48 -10.19 -13.23
CA SER A 94 2.75 -10.83 -13.64
C SER A 94 4.00 -10.02 -13.24
N ILE A 95 3.84 -8.73 -13.00
CA ILE A 95 4.86 -7.86 -12.40
C ILE A 95 4.61 -7.68 -10.91
N PRO A 96 5.64 -7.34 -10.12
CA PRO A 96 5.47 -6.98 -8.72
C PRO A 96 4.52 -5.79 -8.55
N VAL A 97 3.55 -5.93 -7.66
CA VAL A 97 2.60 -4.87 -7.31
C VAL A 97 2.68 -4.60 -5.81
N ALA A 98 2.82 -3.34 -5.44
CA ALA A 98 2.73 -2.84 -4.08
C ALA A 98 1.54 -1.87 -3.96
N ILE A 99 0.62 -2.17 -3.05
CA ILE A 99 -0.54 -1.33 -2.77
C ILE A 99 -0.16 -0.29 -1.73
N VAL A 100 -0.52 0.95 -2.01
CA VAL A 100 -0.20 2.13 -1.22
C VAL A 100 -1.52 2.77 -0.77
N PRO A 101 -2.15 2.25 0.30
CA PRO A 101 -3.44 2.74 0.72
C PRO A 101 -3.32 4.16 1.31
N PRO A 102 -4.30 5.05 1.06
CA PRO A 102 -4.31 6.38 1.65
C PRO A 102 -4.47 6.28 3.17
N ARG A 103 -3.59 6.94 3.91
CA ARG A 103 -3.64 7.06 5.37
C ARG A 103 -4.91 7.78 5.78
N LYS A 104 -5.67 7.18 6.68
CA LYS A 104 -6.91 7.75 7.22
C LYS A 104 -6.69 8.21 8.66
N PRO A 105 -7.04 9.47 8.99
CA PRO A 105 -6.89 9.98 10.34
C PRO A 105 -7.95 9.35 11.26
N ILE A 106 -7.59 9.13 12.52
CA ILE A 106 -8.51 8.70 13.56
C ILE A 106 -8.09 9.27 14.91
N ASP A 107 -9.06 9.72 15.69
CA ASP A 107 -8.84 10.09 17.09
C ASP A 107 -8.75 8.80 17.92
N VAL A 108 -7.51 8.37 18.21
CA VAL A 108 -7.24 7.12 18.92
C VAL A 108 -7.89 7.12 20.31
N PRO A 109 -7.69 8.13 21.19
CA PRO A 109 -8.36 8.17 22.49
C PRO A 109 -9.89 8.07 22.40
N HIS A 110 -10.50 8.82 21.49
CA HIS A 110 -11.96 8.76 21.32
C HIS A 110 -12.41 7.38 20.82
N CYS A 111 -11.71 6.81 19.82
CA CYS A 111 -12.00 5.50 19.26
C CYS A 111 -11.92 4.40 20.33
N VAL A 112 -10.85 4.37 21.11
CA VAL A 112 -10.63 3.41 22.19
C VAL A 112 -11.77 3.50 23.21
N SER A 113 -12.09 4.71 23.69
CA SER A 113 -13.17 4.92 24.66
C SER A 113 -14.54 4.44 24.16
N GLN A 114 -14.87 4.72 22.89
CA GLN A 114 -16.14 4.29 22.29
C GLN A 114 -16.21 2.77 22.11
N ILE A 115 -15.13 2.15 21.65
CA ILE A 115 -15.07 0.69 21.46
C ILE A 115 -15.14 -0.02 22.83
N ALA A 116 -14.35 0.42 23.82
CA ALA A 116 -14.35 -0.17 25.15
C ALA A 116 -15.73 -0.09 25.81
N SER A 117 -16.38 1.08 25.75
CA SER A 117 -17.74 1.26 26.26
C SER A 117 -18.76 0.37 25.53
N THR A 118 -18.60 0.18 24.22
CA THR A 118 -19.51 -0.66 23.43
C THR A 118 -19.35 -2.13 23.82
N ILE A 119 -18.11 -2.62 23.93
CA ILE A 119 -17.80 -4.00 24.32
C ILE A 119 -18.32 -4.29 25.74
N ALA A 120 -18.11 -3.38 26.69
CA ALA A 120 -18.62 -3.54 28.05
C ALA A 120 -20.16 -3.57 28.12
N GLY A 121 -20.84 -2.96 27.14
CA GLY A 121 -22.30 -2.98 27.00
C GLY A 121 -22.86 -4.23 26.34
N LEU A 122 -22.02 -5.06 25.70
CA LEU A 122 -22.45 -6.32 25.09
C LEU A 122 -22.83 -7.31 26.20
N LYS A 123 -24.08 -7.77 26.17
CA LYS A 123 -24.55 -8.85 27.02
C LYS A 123 -24.27 -10.17 26.33
N ASP A 124 -23.22 -10.86 26.75
CA ASP A 124 -22.92 -12.21 26.30
C ASP A 124 -23.30 -13.21 27.39
N GLU A 125 -24.07 -14.23 27.00
CA GLU A 125 -24.50 -15.33 27.84
C GLU A 125 -23.30 -16.15 28.36
N ASN A 126 -22.17 -16.07 27.66
CA ASN A 126 -20.92 -16.75 27.97
C ASN A 126 -19.96 -15.89 28.83
N GLY A 127 -20.39 -14.72 29.30
CA GLY A 127 -19.57 -13.80 30.09
C GLY A 127 -18.74 -12.84 29.23
N PRO A 128 -17.80 -12.07 29.82
CA PRO A 128 -17.04 -11.06 29.07
C PRO A 128 -16.20 -11.67 27.93
N ALA A 129 -15.95 -10.88 26.88
CA ALA A 129 -15.13 -11.31 25.75
C ALA A 129 -13.71 -11.71 26.22
N HIS A 130 -13.29 -12.92 25.84
CA HIS A 130 -11.99 -13.49 26.23
C HIS A 130 -10.86 -13.12 25.26
N SER A 131 -11.21 -12.72 24.03
CA SER A 131 -10.28 -12.21 23.01
C SER A 131 -11.04 -11.34 22.03
N ILE A 132 -10.37 -10.37 21.44
CA ILE A 132 -10.95 -9.45 20.46
C ILE A 132 -10.07 -9.49 19.21
N VAL A 133 -10.68 -9.60 18.05
CA VAL A 133 -9.99 -9.50 16.75
C VAL A 133 -10.52 -8.28 16.02
N MET A 134 -9.63 -7.36 15.64
CA MET A 134 -9.94 -6.13 14.94
C MET A 134 -9.68 -6.27 13.44
N PHE A 135 -10.74 -6.06 12.66
CA PHE A 135 -10.67 -5.85 11.22
C PHE A 135 -10.76 -4.35 10.92
N TYR A 136 -10.07 -3.91 9.87
CA TYR A 136 -9.99 -2.50 9.49
C TYR A 136 -9.77 -2.37 7.99
N GLU A 137 -10.05 -1.19 7.46
CA GLU A 137 -9.67 -0.83 6.10
C GLU A 137 -8.18 -0.47 6.05
N PRO A 138 -7.43 -0.84 4.98
CA PRO A 138 -5.97 -0.67 4.93
C PRO A 138 -5.44 0.72 5.32
N GLY A 139 -6.16 1.79 4.98
CA GLY A 139 -5.79 3.16 5.34
C GLY A 139 -5.71 3.45 6.85
N TYR A 140 -6.31 2.61 7.69
CA TYR A 140 -6.24 2.70 9.16
C TYR A 140 -5.17 1.78 9.78
N HIS A 141 -4.33 1.11 8.99
CA HIS A 141 -3.36 0.13 9.52
C HIS A 141 -2.54 0.66 10.70
N THR A 142 -1.83 1.76 10.50
CA THR A 142 -0.98 2.38 11.53
C THR A 142 -1.75 2.72 12.81
N PRO A 143 -2.86 3.49 12.76
CA PRO A 143 -3.58 3.80 13.98
C PRO A 143 -4.29 2.60 14.60
N CYS A 144 -4.74 1.60 13.83
CA CYS A 144 -5.39 0.41 14.38
C CYS A 144 -4.46 -0.44 15.25
N VAL A 145 -3.16 -0.50 14.93
CA VAL A 145 -2.15 -1.11 15.81
C VAL A 145 -2.11 -0.41 17.17
N THR A 146 -2.18 0.92 17.18
CA THR A 146 -2.19 1.73 18.41
C THR A 146 -3.50 1.59 19.18
N VAL A 147 -4.64 1.57 18.47
CA VAL A 147 -5.96 1.36 19.07
C VAL A 147 -6.04 -0.01 19.75
N ALA A 148 -5.54 -1.07 19.12
CA ALA A 148 -5.57 -2.41 19.70
C ALA A 148 -4.72 -2.52 20.97
N ALA A 149 -3.50 -1.98 20.96
CA ALA A 149 -2.66 -1.94 22.15
C ALA A 149 -3.33 -1.18 23.31
N SER A 150 -3.98 -0.06 23.00
CA SER A 150 -4.70 0.76 23.99
C SER A 150 -5.94 0.05 24.52
N LEU A 151 -6.73 -0.58 23.65
CA LEU A 151 -7.91 -1.37 24.04
C LEU A 151 -7.54 -2.59 24.87
N SER A 152 -6.44 -3.27 24.53
CA SER A 152 -5.97 -4.42 25.31
C SER A 152 -5.61 -4.00 26.74
N THR A 153 -5.01 -2.83 26.88
CA THR A 153 -4.71 -2.24 28.20
C THR A 153 -5.97 -1.84 28.96
N GLU A 154 -6.93 -1.17 28.29
CA GLU A 154 -8.16 -0.68 28.92
C GLU A 154 -9.11 -1.81 29.36
N LEU A 155 -9.21 -2.87 28.55
CA LEU A 155 -10.13 -3.98 28.80
C LEU A 155 -9.51 -5.12 29.60
N GLY A 156 -8.17 -5.17 29.72
CA GLY A 156 -7.47 -6.30 30.34
C GLY A 156 -7.59 -7.60 29.56
N THR A 157 -7.88 -7.52 28.25
CA THR A 157 -8.13 -8.66 27.36
C THR A 157 -7.17 -8.60 26.17
N SER A 158 -6.84 -9.76 25.57
CA SER A 158 -6.05 -9.80 24.34
C SER A 158 -6.82 -9.17 23.18
N VAL A 159 -6.18 -8.22 22.48
CA VAL A 159 -6.72 -7.60 21.26
C VAL A 159 -5.73 -7.82 20.13
N GLU A 160 -6.12 -8.61 19.15
CA GLU A 160 -5.34 -8.89 17.95
C GLU A 160 -5.85 -8.06 16.77
N VAL A 161 -4.95 -7.63 15.90
CA VAL A 161 -5.26 -6.85 14.70
C VAL A 161 -5.00 -7.73 13.49
N ALA A 162 -5.94 -7.78 12.55
CA ALA A 162 -5.75 -8.49 11.30
C ALA A 162 -4.49 -7.98 10.56
N ALA A 163 -3.60 -8.85 10.12
CA ALA A 163 -2.44 -8.41 9.35
C ALA A 163 -2.88 -7.86 7.98
N LEU A 164 -2.16 -6.86 7.47
CA LEU A 164 -2.28 -6.51 6.06
C LEU A 164 -1.78 -7.69 5.20
N PRO A 165 -2.35 -7.90 4.01
CA PRO A 165 -1.74 -8.83 3.08
C PRO A 165 -0.37 -8.31 2.65
N GLN A 166 0.58 -9.21 2.37
CA GLN A 166 1.98 -8.85 2.05
C GLN A 166 2.12 -7.77 0.97
N HIS A 167 1.25 -7.81 -0.04
CA HIS A 167 1.30 -6.87 -1.16
C HIS A 167 0.77 -5.46 -0.81
N ALA A 168 0.24 -5.25 0.40
CA ALA A 168 -0.17 -3.95 0.94
C ALA A 168 0.60 -3.55 2.22
N ASP A 169 1.42 -4.44 2.78
CA ASP A 169 2.33 -4.12 3.89
C ASP A 169 3.69 -3.72 3.33
N LEU A 170 3.88 -2.42 3.10
CA LEU A 170 5.11 -1.86 2.51
C LEU A 170 6.38 -2.16 3.33
N THR A 171 6.24 -2.49 4.63
CA THR A 171 7.40 -2.79 5.50
C THR A 171 7.87 -4.24 5.35
N GLN A 172 6.95 -5.15 5.01
CA GLN A 172 7.21 -6.57 4.78
C GLN A 172 7.09 -6.95 3.30
N TRP A 173 6.95 -5.95 2.42
CA TRP A 173 6.71 -6.17 1.01
C TRP A 173 7.94 -6.81 0.36
N GLU A 174 7.69 -7.85 -0.41
CA GLU A 174 8.65 -8.53 -1.27
C GLU A 174 7.95 -8.88 -2.59
N PRO A 175 8.67 -8.83 -3.73
CA PRO A 175 8.17 -9.38 -4.99
C PRO A 175 7.79 -10.85 -4.81
N ARG A 176 6.66 -11.29 -5.41
CA ARG A 176 6.29 -12.71 -5.34
C ARG A 176 7.29 -13.54 -6.15
N THR A 177 7.61 -14.73 -5.65
CA THR A 177 8.49 -15.67 -6.35
C THR A 177 8.00 -15.92 -7.79
N GLY A 178 8.86 -15.67 -8.77
CA GLY A 178 8.57 -15.88 -10.20
C GLY A 178 8.03 -14.66 -10.94
N GLN A 179 7.78 -13.53 -10.26
CA GLN A 179 7.53 -12.25 -10.93
C GLN A 179 8.82 -11.73 -11.56
N LYS A 180 8.71 -11.20 -12.78
CA LYS A 180 9.86 -10.62 -13.48
C LYS A 180 10.21 -9.27 -12.87
N ILE A 181 11.46 -9.11 -12.48
CA ILE A 181 12.10 -7.81 -12.26
C ILE A 181 13.07 -7.67 -13.42
N SER A 182 13.03 -6.56 -14.14
CA SER A 182 13.86 -6.38 -15.34
C SER A 182 15.32 -6.32 -14.93
N THR A 183 16.08 -7.36 -15.24
CA THR A 183 17.53 -7.37 -15.10
C THR A 183 18.14 -7.05 -16.46
N GLU A 184 18.25 -5.78 -16.83
CA GLU A 184 18.96 -5.46 -18.08
C GLU A 184 20.48 -5.68 -17.91
N GLY A 185 20.99 -6.61 -18.73
CA GLY A 185 22.40 -7.01 -18.78
C GLY A 185 22.73 -8.18 -19.72
N GLN A 186 21.80 -8.67 -20.55
CA GLN A 186 22.15 -9.55 -21.68
C GLN A 186 21.78 -8.90 -23.00
N SER A 187 22.82 -8.38 -23.66
CA SER A 187 22.85 -8.07 -25.07
C SER A 187 22.53 -9.34 -25.89
N ASN A 188 21.26 -9.55 -26.25
CA ASN A 188 20.94 -10.47 -27.32
C ASN A 188 21.04 -9.74 -28.66
N ASN A 189 22.27 -9.66 -29.17
CA ASN A 189 22.52 -9.54 -30.60
C ASN A 189 21.95 -10.81 -31.26
N HIS A 190 20.67 -10.80 -31.63
CA HIS A 190 20.15 -11.72 -32.64
C HIS A 190 20.17 -10.99 -33.98
N ILE A 191 21.26 -11.23 -34.71
CA ILE A 191 21.32 -11.01 -36.15
C ILE A 191 20.32 -11.99 -36.76
N ILE A 192 19.19 -11.48 -37.26
CA ILE A 192 18.33 -12.24 -38.17
C ILE A 192 18.94 -12.09 -39.57
N VAL A 193 19.70 -13.09 -40.01
CA VAL A 193 19.95 -13.32 -41.45
C VAL A 193 18.87 -14.30 -41.91
N GLY A 194 17.97 -13.85 -42.78
CA GLY A 194 17.00 -14.70 -43.45
C GLY A 194 17.15 -14.56 -44.96
N GLY A 195 17.66 -15.63 -45.58
CA GLY A 195 17.39 -15.97 -46.99
C GLY A 195 16.18 -16.89 -47.11
#